data_AF-A0A655WE59-F1
#
_entry.id   AF-A0A655WE59-F1
#
_cell.length_a   1.000
_cell.length_b   1.000
_cell.length_c   1.000
_cell.angle_alpha   90.00
_cell.angle_beta   90.00
_cell.angle_gamma   90.00
#
_symmetry.space_group_name_H-M   'P 1'
#
loop_
_entity.id
_entity.type
_entity.pdbx_description
1 polymer ?
#
loop_
_entity_poly.entity_id
_entity_poly.type
_entity_poly.pdbx_seq_one_letter_code
_entity_poly.pdbx_strand_id
1 'polypeptide(L)'
;MQYCLHHAAKSLNQAYRNYPVTGVGAILKGLLFPLGNHFAPPSDELAVKLAESLMTPGAHRDRLTALCYIGKGEDDSVGLMEKAFLAMYSVKGLERKLQQGVKEGKVARKGLLVDRLAQAEQAGVLSADEVASILAAEKLRSRAIQVDHFSHDFSQIHTHQTTKPKLNSVA
;
A
#
# COMPACT_ATOMS: atom_id res chain seq x y z
N MET A 1 -4.88 23.49 0.02
CA MET A 1 -5.51 24.70 -0.56
C MET A 1 -5.89 24.52 -2.02
N GLN A 2 -4.95 24.15 -2.92
CA GLN A 2 -5.22 23.90 -4.35
C GLN A 2 -6.40 22.93 -4.58
N TYR A 3 -6.38 21.76 -3.92
CA TYR A 3 -7.48 20.79 -3.96
C TYR A 3 -8.85 21.43 -3.63
N CYS A 4 -8.95 22.12 -2.50
CA CYS A 4 -10.18 22.75 -2.04
C CYS A 4 -10.67 23.82 -3.03
N LEU A 5 -9.78 24.66 -3.55
CA LEU A 5 -10.14 25.73 -4.50
C LEU A 5 -10.58 25.15 -5.85
N HIS A 6 -9.87 24.14 -6.36
CA HIS A 6 -10.26 23.45 -7.58
C HIS A 6 -11.65 22.82 -7.44
N HIS A 7 -11.90 22.10 -6.34
CA HIS A 7 -13.18 21.46 -6.09
C HIS A 7 -14.31 22.48 -5.86
N ALA A 8 -14.07 23.56 -5.11
CA ALA A 8 -15.04 24.62 -4.92
C ALA A 8 -15.45 25.25 -6.26
N ALA A 9 -14.47 25.60 -7.10
CA ALA A 9 -14.74 26.19 -8.41
C ALA A 9 -15.41 25.19 -9.39
N LYS A 10 -15.09 23.90 -9.30
CA LYS A 10 -15.77 22.83 -10.04
C LYS A 10 -17.24 22.71 -9.61
N SER A 11 -17.51 22.69 -8.31
CA SER A 11 -18.86 22.62 -7.75
C SER A 11 -19.69 23.85 -8.09
N LEU A 12 -19.11 25.06 -8.04
CA LEU A 12 -19.77 26.28 -8.48
C LEU A 12 -20.15 26.23 -9.97
N ASN A 13 -19.24 25.77 -10.83
CA ASN A 13 -19.56 25.58 -12.25
C ASN A 13 -20.70 24.57 -12.48
N GLN A 14 -20.75 23.48 -11.69
CA GLN A 14 -21.86 22.53 -11.74
C GLN A 14 -23.17 23.18 -11.28
N ALA A 15 -23.15 23.99 -10.22
CA ALA A 15 -24.32 24.70 -9.72
C ALA A 15 -24.88 25.69 -10.76
N TYR A 16 -24.04 26.45 -11.48
CA TYR A 16 -24.50 27.36 -12.53
C TYR A 16 -25.15 26.63 -13.70
N ARG A 17 -24.61 25.47 -14.10
CA ARG A 17 -25.16 24.65 -15.19
C ARG A 17 -26.49 24.01 -14.84
N ASN A 18 -26.73 23.75 -13.55
CA ASN A 18 -27.95 23.12 -13.05
C ASN A 18 -28.97 24.15 -12.50
N TYR A 19 -28.76 25.44 -12.74
CA TYR A 19 -29.64 26.48 -12.20
C TYR A 19 -31.02 26.42 -12.89
N PRO A 20 -32.14 26.49 -12.13
CA PRO A 20 -33.49 26.37 -12.71
C PRO A 20 -33.79 27.39 -13.81
N VAL A 21 -33.22 28.59 -13.68
CA VAL A 21 -33.29 29.65 -14.68
C VAL A 21 -31.93 29.78 -15.36
N THR A 22 -31.85 29.33 -16.60
CA THR A 22 -30.59 29.27 -17.38
C THR A 22 -29.88 30.61 -17.50
N GLY A 23 -30.62 31.72 -17.62
CA GLY A 23 -30.06 33.08 -17.69
C GLY A 23 -29.34 33.50 -16.41
N VAL A 24 -29.87 33.13 -15.23
CA VAL A 24 -29.26 33.48 -13.93
C VAL A 24 -27.93 32.74 -13.74
N GLY A 25 -27.88 31.46 -14.13
CA GLY A 25 -26.65 30.67 -14.12
C GLY A 25 -25.54 31.28 -14.99
N ALA A 26 -25.90 31.78 -16.18
CA ALA A 26 -24.96 32.45 -17.07
C ALA A 26 -24.41 33.77 -16.50
N ILE A 27 -25.27 34.59 -15.86
CA ILE A 27 -24.87 35.84 -15.21
C ILE A 27 -23.91 35.56 -14.05
N LEU A 28 -24.24 34.61 -13.17
CA LEU A 28 -23.40 34.24 -12.04
C LEU A 28 -22.04 33.70 -12.49
N LYS A 29 -22.01 32.89 -13.55
CA LYS A 29 -20.77 32.43 -14.16
C LYS A 29 -19.92 33.59 -14.67
N GLY A 30 -20.52 34.56 -15.36
CA GLY A 30 -19.83 35.75 -15.86
C GLY A 30 -19.29 36.67 -14.76
N LEU A 31 -19.99 36.77 -13.62
CA LEU A 31 -19.59 37.62 -12.50
C LEU A 31 -18.43 37.03 -11.69
N LEU A 32 -18.44 35.70 -11.47
CA LEU A 32 -17.46 35.02 -10.60
C LEU A 32 -16.29 34.40 -11.37
N PHE A 33 -16.52 33.93 -12.61
CA PHE A 33 -15.52 33.29 -13.46
C PHE A 33 -15.65 33.77 -14.91
N PRO A 34 -15.42 35.08 -15.19
CA PRO A 34 -15.61 35.67 -16.52
C PRO A 34 -14.76 34.98 -17.60
N LEU A 35 -13.54 34.58 -17.24
CA LEU A 35 -12.59 33.87 -18.10
C LEU A 35 -12.59 32.35 -17.84
N GLY A 36 -13.50 31.83 -17.00
CA GLY A 36 -13.55 30.42 -16.59
C GLY A 36 -12.83 30.09 -15.27
N ASN A 37 -12.74 28.81 -14.94
CA ASN A 37 -12.08 28.34 -13.71
C ASN A 37 -10.56 28.24 -13.91
N HIS A 38 -9.79 29.03 -13.15
CA HIS A 38 -8.32 29.08 -13.22
C HIS A 38 -7.65 28.22 -12.15
N PHE A 39 -8.43 27.62 -11.24
CA PHE A 39 -7.88 26.77 -10.19
C PHE A 39 -7.55 25.39 -10.76
N ALA A 40 -6.26 25.14 -10.94
CA ALA A 40 -5.74 23.85 -11.37
C ALA A 40 -5.92 22.78 -10.27
N PRO A 41 -6.13 21.51 -10.65
CA PRO A 41 -6.04 20.40 -9.71
C PRO A 41 -4.61 20.30 -9.13
N PRO A 42 -4.44 19.66 -7.96
CA PRO A 42 -3.10 19.36 -7.43
C PRO A 42 -2.33 18.47 -8.41
N SER A 43 -1.00 18.60 -8.43
CA SER A 43 -0.14 17.82 -9.33
C SER A 43 0.01 16.36 -8.89
N ASP A 44 0.24 15.47 -9.86
CA ASP A 44 0.50 14.05 -9.60
C ASP A 44 1.78 13.85 -8.75
N GLU A 45 2.81 14.67 -8.96
CA GLU A 45 4.03 14.64 -8.15
C GLU A 45 3.73 14.88 -6.66
N LEU A 46 2.82 15.81 -6.34
CA LEU A 46 2.39 16.06 -4.97
C LEU A 46 1.62 14.87 -4.41
N ALA A 47 0.77 14.23 -5.22
CA ALA A 47 0.04 13.04 -4.81
C ALA A 47 0.98 11.86 -4.50
N VAL A 48 2.03 11.66 -5.31
CA VAL A 48 3.06 10.64 -5.05
C VAL A 48 3.80 10.93 -3.73
N LYS A 49 4.26 12.17 -3.52
CA LYS A 49 4.94 12.56 -2.27
C LYS A 49 4.06 12.33 -1.04
N LEU A 50 2.76 12.63 -1.15
CA LEU A 50 1.81 12.38 -0.07
C LEU A 50 1.66 10.87 0.20
N ALA A 51 1.50 10.06 -0.85
CA ALA A 51 1.40 8.60 -0.72
C ALA A 51 2.66 8.00 -0.08
N GLU A 52 3.85 8.40 -0.54
CA GLU A 52 5.13 7.97 0.04
C GLU A 52 5.25 8.34 1.52
N SER A 53 4.77 9.52 1.91
CA SER A 53 4.73 9.95 3.31
C SER A 53 3.83 9.07 4.17
N LEU A 54 2.70 8.58 3.65
CA LEU A 54 1.80 7.67 4.36
C LEU A 54 2.30 6.22 4.41
N MET A 55 3.09 5.81 3.41
CA MET A 55 3.75 4.50 3.36
C MET A 55 5.05 4.44 4.17
N THR A 56 5.40 5.52 4.86
CA THR A 56 6.61 5.65 5.67
C THR A 56 6.21 5.89 7.13
N PRO A 57 6.78 5.17 8.10
CA PRO A 57 6.56 5.48 9.52
C PRO A 57 6.95 6.94 9.80
N GLY A 58 6.07 7.69 10.48
CA GLY A 58 6.35 9.08 10.82
C GLY A 58 5.10 9.91 11.16
N ALA A 59 5.34 11.15 11.57
CA ALA A 59 4.34 12.02 12.18
C ALA A 59 3.06 12.23 11.36
N HIS A 60 3.14 12.24 10.03
CA HIS A 60 1.95 12.41 9.18
C HIS A 60 0.99 11.22 9.31
N ARG A 61 1.52 10.00 9.31
CA ARG A 61 0.75 8.78 9.50
C ARG A 61 0.25 8.69 10.93
N ASP A 62 1.13 8.92 11.91
CA ASP A 62 0.80 8.86 13.34
C ASP A 62 -0.34 9.81 13.70
N ARG A 63 -0.35 11.01 13.10
CA ARG A 63 -1.45 11.97 13.28
C ARG A 63 -2.77 11.46 12.71
N LEU A 64 -2.74 10.74 11.57
CA LEU A 64 -3.94 10.17 10.97
C LEU A 64 -4.45 8.94 11.73
N THR A 65 -3.56 8.18 12.35
CA THR A 65 -3.90 6.96 13.10
C THR A 65 -4.04 7.19 14.61
N ALA A 66 -3.84 8.41 15.12
CA ALA A 66 -3.84 8.73 16.54
C ALA A 66 -5.12 8.34 17.30
N LEU A 67 -6.26 8.31 16.61
CA LEU A 67 -7.56 7.93 17.19
C LEU A 67 -7.92 6.46 16.89
N CYS A 68 -7.09 5.74 16.15
CA CYS A 68 -7.27 4.33 15.88
C CYS A 68 -6.74 3.50 17.05
N TYR A 69 -7.53 2.53 17.51
CA TYR A 69 -7.04 1.54 18.45
C TYR A 69 -6.11 0.55 17.73
N ILE A 70 -4.88 0.42 18.22
CA ILE A 70 -3.89 -0.55 17.76
C ILE A 70 -3.62 -1.50 18.93
N GLY A 71 -4.15 -2.72 18.85
CA GLY A 71 -4.00 -3.69 19.93
C GLY A 71 -2.57 -4.19 20.04
N LYS A 72 -2.14 -4.46 21.27
CA LYS A 72 -0.81 -5.05 21.55
C LYS A 72 -0.82 -6.57 21.49
N GLY A 73 -1.99 -7.18 21.66
CA GLY A 73 -2.19 -8.63 21.64
C GLY A 73 -1.73 -9.27 20.33
N GLU A 74 -1.45 -10.57 20.39
CA GLU A 74 -1.10 -11.33 19.19
C GLU A 74 -2.31 -11.54 18.28
N ASP A 75 -3.53 -11.58 18.82
CA ASP A 75 -4.76 -11.84 18.06
C ASP A 75 -5.43 -10.58 17.50
N ASP A 76 -4.85 -9.39 17.71
CA ASP A 76 -5.39 -8.14 17.19
C ASP A 76 -4.98 -7.94 15.72
N SER A 77 -5.95 -7.96 14.81
CA SER A 77 -5.69 -7.82 13.36
C SER A 77 -5.09 -6.46 12.99
N VAL A 78 -5.48 -5.38 13.69
CA VAL A 78 -4.94 -4.03 13.45
C VAL A 78 -3.49 -3.94 13.92
N GLY A 79 -3.19 -4.49 15.10
CA GLY A 79 -1.84 -4.64 15.64
C GLY A 79 -0.95 -5.53 14.79
N LEU A 80 -1.48 -6.62 14.22
CA LEU A 80 -0.77 -7.46 13.26
C LEU A 80 -0.38 -6.66 12.01
N MET A 81 -1.31 -5.88 11.46
CA MET A 81 -1.05 -5.03 10.31
C MET A 81 0.04 -3.99 10.61
N GLU A 82 0.01 -3.36 11.78
CA GLU A 82 1.03 -2.39 12.20
C GLU A 82 2.41 -3.05 12.37
N LYS A 83 2.47 -4.21 13.04
CA LYS A 83 3.71 -4.99 13.22
C LYS A 83 4.29 -5.41 11.86
N ALA A 84 3.45 -5.88 10.94
CA ALA A 84 3.87 -6.23 9.59
C ALA A 84 4.38 -5.01 8.80
N PHE A 85 3.69 -3.87 8.90
CA PHE A 85 4.12 -2.62 8.26
C PHE A 85 5.50 -2.18 8.72
N LEU A 86 5.73 -2.12 10.03
CA LEU A 86 7.03 -1.73 10.62
C LEU A 86 8.13 -2.73 10.28
N ALA A 87 7.85 -4.03 10.36
CA ALA A 87 8.81 -5.07 10.00
C ALA A 87 9.23 -4.98 8.53
N MET A 88 8.26 -4.85 7.61
CA MET A 88 8.55 -4.69 6.18
C MET A 88 9.32 -3.41 5.88
N TYR A 89 8.98 -2.30 6.56
CA TYR A 89 9.72 -1.06 6.40
C TYR A 89 11.19 -1.21 6.85
N SER A 90 11.43 -1.92 7.97
CA SER A 90 12.78 -2.13 8.50
C SER A 90 13.69 -2.93 7.55
N VAL A 91 13.13 -3.91 6.81
CA VAL A 91 13.90 -4.76 5.89
C VAL A 91 13.97 -4.22 4.45
N LYS A 92 13.33 -3.08 4.15
CA LYS A 92 13.31 -2.46 2.81
C LYS A 92 14.70 -2.26 2.20
N GLY A 93 15.70 -1.92 3.02
CA GLY A 93 17.09 -1.81 2.59
C GLY A 93 17.70 -3.16 2.18
N LEU A 94 17.40 -4.21 2.94
CA LEU A 94 17.86 -5.57 2.68
C LEU A 94 17.21 -6.16 1.42
N GLU A 95 15.93 -5.87 1.19
CA GLU A 95 15.26 -6.25 -0.06
C GLU A 95 15.92 -5.61 -1.28
N ARG A 96 16.32 -4.34 -1.20
CA ARG A 96 17.08 -3.67 -2.28
C ARG A 96 18.43 -4.35 -2.52
N LYS A 97 19.13 -4.75 -1.45
CA LYS A 97 20.40 -5.50 -1.52
C LYS A 97 20.21 -6.86 -2.20
N LEU A 98 19.13 -7.57 -1.86
CA LEU A 98 18.74 -8.82 -2.53
C LEU A 98 18.45 -8.60 -4.03
N GLN A 99 17.72 -7.55 -4.38
CA GLN A 99 17.44 -7.21 -5.79
C GLN A 99 18.72 -6.85 -6.55
N GLN A 100 19.69 -6.21 -5.90
CA GLN A 100 20.99 -5.95 -6.49
C GLN A 100 21.76 -7.27 -6.75
N GLY A 101 21.74 -8.21 -5.79
CA GLY A 101 22.29 -9.56 -6.00
C GLY A 101 21.65 -10.33 -7.16
N VAL A 102 20.35 -10.12 -7.39
CA VAL A 102 19.66 -10.68 -8.58
C VAL A 102 20.17 -10.05 -9.87
N LYS A 103 20.36 -8.72 -9.91
CA LYS A 103 20.90 -8.02 -11.09
C LYS A 103 22.33 -8.46 -11.41
N GLU A 104 23.11 -8.76 -10.39
CA GLU A 104 24.48 -9.28 -10.50
C GLU A 104 24.55 -10.77 -10.88
N GLY A 105 23.40 -11.45 -11.00
CA GLY A 105 23.34 -12.88 -11.33
C GLY A 105 23.73 -13.82 -10.19
N LYS A 106 23.93 -13.30 -8.97
CA LYS A 106 24.28 -14.09 -7.77
C LYS A 106 23.08 -14.80 -7.16
N VAL A 107 21.88 -14.27 -7.40
CA VAL A 107 20.61 -14.81 -6.87
C VAL A 107 19.65 -15.03 -8.04
N ALA A 108 18.91 -16.13 -8.02
CA ALA A 108 17.90 -16.42 -9.01
C ALA A 108 16.81 -15.32 -9.03
N ARG A 109 16.41 -14.93 -10.24
CA ARG A 109 15.37 -13.91 -10.46
C ARG A 109 13.96 -14.39 -10.04
N LYS A 110 13.70 -15.69 -10.16
CA LYS A 110 12.42 -16.34 -9.83
C LYS A 110 12.70 -17.51 -8.89
N GLY A 111 11.69 -17.90 -8.11
CA GLY A 111 11.78 -19.01 -7.15
C GLY A 111 11.15 -18.65 -5.82
N LEU A 112 11.09 -19.63 -4.92
CA LEU A 112 10.65 -19.40 -3.55
C LEU A 112 11.60 -18.43 -2.86
N LEU A 113 11.05 -17.59 -1.98
CA LEU A 113 11.85 -16.60 -1.26
C LEU A 113 12.95 -17.26 -0.41
N VAL A 114 12.64 -18.39 0.24
CA VAL A 114 13.58 -19.14 1.07
C VAL A 114 14.81 -19.57 0.26
N ASP A 115 14.60 -20.15 -0.92
CA ASP A 115 15.70 -20.59 -1.80
C ASP A 115 16.56 -19.42 -2.25
N ARG A 116 15.93 -18.28 -2.56
CA ARG A 116 16.63 -17.05 -2.99
C ARG A 116 17.44 -16.44 -1.86
N LEU A 117 16.95 -16.47 -0.63
CA LEU A 117 17.67 -16.01 0.55
C LEU A 117 18.87 -16.92 0.86
N ALA A 118 18.72 -18.24 0.72
CA ALA A 118 19.84 -19.19 0.87
C ALA A 118 20.94 -18.94 -0.18
N GLN A 119 20.58 -18.67 -1.44
CA GLN A 119 21.54 -18.27 -2.48
C GLN A 119 22.23 -16.94 -2.15
N ALA A 120 21.47 -15.96 -1.67
CA ALA A 120 22.01 -14.65 -1.29
C ALA A 120 23.01 -14.75 -0.12
N GLU A 121 22.74 -15.64 0.85
CA GLU A 121 23.64 -15.93 1.96
C GLU A 121 24.92 -16.62 1.47
N GLN A 122 24.78 -17.68 0.67
CA GLN A 122 25.92 -18.41 0.09
C GLN A 122 26.82 -17.51 -0.79
N ALA A 123 26.21 -16.57 -1.51
CA ALA A 123 26.92 -15.62 -2.35
C ALA A 123 27.47 -14.39 -1.59
N GLY A 124 27.30 -14.34 -0.26
CA GLY A 124 27.75 -13.23 0.59
C GLY A 124 27.02 -11.90 0.33
N VAL A 125 25.88 -11.92 -0.35
CA VAL A 125 25.04 -10.73 -0.59
C VAL A 125 24.30 -10.35 0.69
N LEU A 126 23.88 -11.33 1.49
CA LEU A 126 23.25 -11.13 2.80
C LEU A 126 23.98 -11.95 3.87
N SER A 127 23.99 -11.46 5.10
CA SER A 127 24.41 -12.23 6.28
C SER A 127 23.25 -13.08 6.83
N ALA A 128 23.57 -14.07 7.67
CA ALA A 128 22.58 -14.90 8.34
C ALA A 128 21.55 -14.07 9.15
N ASP A 129 21.99 -13.03 9.85
CA ASP A 129 21.11 -12.14 10.63
C ASP A 129 20.19 -11.30 9.73
N GLU A 130 20.70 -10.82 8.59
CA GLU A 130 19.89 -10.11 7.58
C GLU A 130 18.82 -11.05 6.98
N VAL A 131 19.18 -12.30 6.69
CA VAL A 131 18.25 -13.32 6.19
C VAL A 131 17.17 -13.63 7.22
N ALA A 132 17.55 -13.85 8.49
CA ALA A 132 16.61 -14.08 9.58
C ALA A 132 15.62 -12.92 9.75
N SER A 133 16.10 -11.67 9.62
CA SER A 133 15.26 -10.47 9.69
C SER A 133 14.23 -10.41 8.56
N ILE A 134 14.63 -10.74 7.32
CA ILE A 134 13.70 -10.80 6.17
C ILE A 134 12.66 -11.90 6.39
N LEU A 135 13.05 -13.08 6.86
CA LEU A 135 12.11 -14.19 7.11
C LEU A 135 11.09 -13.85 8.20
N ALA A 136 11.53 -13.18 9.28
CA ALA A 136 10.64 -12.71 10.33
C ALA A 136 9.62 -11.69 9.81
N ALA A 137 10.06 -10.71 9.00
CA ALA A 137 9.19 -9.73 8.37
C ALA A 137 8.20 -10.39 7.38
N GLU A 138 8.67 -11.33 6.57
CA GLU A 138 7.86 -12.11 5.64
C GLU A 138 6.75 -12.87 6.37
N LYS A 139 7.07 -13.53 7.51
CA LYS A 139 6.08 -14.27 8.31
C LYS A 139 4.95 -13.35 8.77
N LEU A 140 5.28 -12.15 9.24
CA LEU A 140 4.29 -11.15 9.65
C LEU A 140 3.47 -10.65 8.45
N ARG A 141 4.12 -10.32 7.33
CA ARG A 141 3.44 -9.89 6.10
C ARG A 141 2.47 -10.95 5.60
N SER A 142 2.94 -12.19 5.46
CA SER A 142 2.14 -13.32 4.98
C SER A 142 0.90 -13.53 5.84
N ARG A 143 1.05 -13.46 7.16
CA ARG A 143 -0.08 -13.55 8.10
C ARG A 143 -1.04 -12.36 7.97
N ALA A 144 -0.53 -11.14 7.77
CA ALA A 144 -1.34 -9.93 7.66
C ALA A 144 -2.15 -9.83 6.35
N ILE A 145 -1.64 -10.37 5.24
CA ILE A 145 -2.33 -10.38 3.95
C ILE A 145 -3.28 -11.58 3.78
N GLN A 146 -3.23 -12.53 4.71
CA GLN A 146 -4.05 -13.73 4.61
C GLN A 146 -5.52 -13.37 4.83
N VAL A 147 -6.33 -13.69 3.84
CA VAL A 147 -7.79 -13.62 3.91
C VAL A 147 -8.36 -14.99 4.26
N ASP A 148 -9.63 -15.01 4.63
CA ASP A 148 -10.29 -16.27 4.92
C ASP A 148 -10.19 -17.24 3.74
N HIS A 149 -9.63 -18.41 4.02
CA HIS A 149 -9.45 -19.47 3.06
C HIS A 149 -10.35 -20.64 3.47
N PHE A 150 -11.33 -20.97 2.64
CA PHE A 150 -12.27 -22.04 2.90
C PHE A 150 -12.05 -23.22 1.94
N SER A 151 -12.44 -24.42 2.37
CA SER A 151 -12.59 -25.57 1.47
C SER A 151 -13.67 -25.28 0.42
N HIS A 152 -13.64 -26.02 -0.69
CA HIS A 152 -14.59 -25.81 -1.81
C HIS A 152 -16.06 -25.95 -1.40
N ASP A 153 -16.34 -26.81 -0.43
CA ASP A 153 -17.65 -27.07 0.17
C ASP A 153 -17.96 -26.16 1.38
N PHE A 154 -17.08 -25.20 1.70
CA PHE A 154 -17.16 -24.29 2.85
C PHE A 154 -17.25 -24.97 4.23
N SER A 155 -16.96 -26.28 4.32
CA SER A 155 -17.03 -27.03 5.58
C SER A 155 -15.82 -26.81 6.48
N GLN A 156 -14.68 -26.40 5.92
CA GLN A 156 -13.42 -26.22 6.64
C GLN A 156 -12.80 -24.84 6.37
N ILE A 157 -12.19 -24.29 7.42
CA ILE A 157 -11.40 -23.06 7.37
C ILE A 157 -9.93 -23.45 7.32
N HIS A 158 -9.26 -23.13 6.21
CA HIS A 158 -7.83 -23.30 5.96
C HIS A 158 -7.01 -22.02 6.22
N THR A 159 -7.65 -20.97 6.74
CA THR A 159 -6.96 -19.73 7.15
C THR A 159 -5.86 -20.07 8.16
N HIS A 160 -4.66 -19.55 7.93
CA HIS A 160 -3.43 -19.80 8.69
C HIS A 160 -2.90 -21.25 8.70
N GLN A 161 -3.48 -22.16 7.90
CA GLN A 161 -2.95 -23.51 7.73
C GLN A 161 -1.88 -23.53 6.63
N THR A 162 -0.72 -24.13 6.93
CA THR A 162 0.33 -24.40 5.94
C THR A 162 0.03 -25.69 5.19
N THR A 163 -0.96 -25.67 4.29
CA THR A 163 -1.25 -26.82 3.43
C THR A 163 -0.36 -26.73 2.19
N LYS A 164 0.50 -27.74 1.95
CA LYS A 164 1.21 -27.84 0.67
C LYS A 164 0.14 -27.93 -0.44
N PRO A 165 0.19 -27.08 -1.48
CA PRO A 165 -0.75 -27.20 -2.58
C PRO A 165 -0.53 -28.57 -3.22
N LYS A 166 -1.55 -29.44 -3.16
CA LYS A 166 -1.61 -30.63 -4.01
C LYS A 166 -1.91 -30.13 -5.42
N LEU A 167 -0.88 -29.98 -6.24
CA LEU A 167 -1.06 -29.80 -7.67
C LEU A 167 -1.67 -31.11 -8.19
N ASN A 168 -2.99 -31.12 -8.38
CA ASN A 168 -3.60 -32.17 -9.17
C ASN A 168 -3.09 -32.01 -10.60
N SER A 169 -2.33 -32.99 -11.09
CA SER A 169 -1.97 -33.12 -12.49
C SER A 169 -3.27 -33.24 -13.29
N VAL A 170 -3.76 -32.12 -13.85
CA VAL A 170 -4.77 -32.18 -14.89
C VAL A 170 -4.02 -32.55 -16.17
N ALA A 171 -4.16 -33.82 -16.55
CA ALA A 171 -3.74 -34.37 -17.83
C ALA A 171 -4.57 -33.77 -18.98
#